data_AF-A0AAN8EJZ6-F1
#
_entry.id   AF-A0AAN8EJZ6-F1
#
_cell.length_a   1.000
_cell.length_b   1.000
_cell.length_c   1.000
_cell.angle_alpha   90.00
_cell.angle_beta   90.00
_cell.angle_gamma   90.00
#
_symmetry.space_group_name_H-M   'P 1'
#
loop_
_entity.id
_entity.type
_entity.pdbx_description
1 polymer ?
#
loop_
_entity_poly.entity_id
_entity_poly.type
_entity_poly.pdbx_seq_one_letter_code
_entity_poly.pdbx_strand_id
1 'polypeptide(L)'
;MFAAKRLGKELQKARQKLPPGIELIKADDLRTWELDIRVLDNNPIYANQIYRLVFIFGQNYPIEPPEVTFFYVPPNPAQSQPQPQAQPQTQPEIAAHNSEVIDLTADDPPISIPQPSSQTQSQGVDNGHRPIPIHPHIYTNGIICLDLLGTAGWSPVQSVESVCMSLQSMLTGNTKNERPPGDKEFCASMGPRGKDGWSSSSKGGWGRRGLKDVRFDYDDDTV
;
A
#
# COMPACT_ATOMS: atom_id res chain seq x y z
N MET A 1 20.82 -19.34 2.57
CA MET A 1 19.89 -18.25 2.94
C MET A 1 18.45 -18.68 2.69
N PHE A 2 17.76 -19.22 3.71
CA PHE A 2 16.35 -19.61 3.58
C PHE A 2 15.43 -18.40 3.41
N ALA A 3 15.69 -17.31 4.14
CA ALA A 3 14.95 -16.04 4.06
C ALA A 3 14.92 -15.48 2.63
N ALA A 4 16.08 -15.32 1.98
CA ALA A 4 16.16 -14.76 0.63
C ALA A 4 15.39 -15.59 -0.41
N LYS A 5 15.44 -16.93 -0.31
CA LYS A 5 14.68 -17.83 -1.21
C LYS A 5 13.17 -17.69 -0.98
N ARG A 6 12.74 -17.54 0.27
CA ARG A 6 11.35 -17.31 0.64
C ARG A 6 10.84 -15.96 0.12
N LEU A 7 11.56 -14.90 0.42
CA LEU A 7 11.22 -13.52 0.02
C LEU A 7 11.25 -13.35 -1.50
N GLY A 8 12.19 -13.99 -2.20
CA GLY A 8 12.20 -13.98 -3.67
C GLY A 8 10.93 -14.56 -4.29
N LYS A 9 10.38 -15.64 -3.72
CA LYS A 9 9.11 -16.22 -4.15
C LYS A 9 7.92 -15.32 -3.83
N GLU A 10 7.90 -14.71 -2.64
CA GLU A 10 6.84 -13.78 -2.26
C GLU A 10 6.85 -12.51 -3.11
N LEU A 11 8.03 -11.98 -3.43
CA LEU A 11 8.18 -10.82 -4.30
C LEU A 11 7.66 -11.11 -5.70
N GLN A 12 7.98 -12.30 -6.23
CA GLN A 12 7.47 -12.73 -7.53
C GLN A 12 5.94 -12.80 -7.55
N LYS A 13 5.34 -13.34 -6.48
CA LYS A 13 3.86 -13.37 -6.34
C LYS A 13 3.28 -11.97 -6.24
N ALA A 14 3.85 -11.12 -5.38
CA ALA A 14 3.40 -9.74 -5.17
C ALA A 14 3.49 -8.89 -6.46
N ARG A 15 4.47 -9.15 -7.33
CA ARG A 15 4.57 -8.49 -8.65
C ARG A 15 3.57 -9.01 -9.67
N GLN A 16 3.09 -10.25 -9.53
CA GLN A 16 2.19 -10.89 -10.48
C GLN A 16 0.72 -10.66 -10.15
N LYS A 17 0.34 -10.91 -8.90
CA LYS A 17 -1.05 -10.87 -8.46
C LYS A 17 -1.11 -10.53 -6.98
N LEU A 18 -1.64 -9.35 -6.69
CA LEU A 18 -2.07 -8.96 -5.36
C LEU A 18 -3.61 -8.91 -5.32
N PRO A 19 -4.21 -9.08 -4.14
CA PRO A 19 -5.64 -8.91 -3.98
C PRO A 19 -6.07 -7.47 -4.33
N PRO A 20 -7.32 -7.26 -4.75
CA PRO A 20 -7.82 -5.94 -5.06
C PRO A 20 -7.60 -4.95 -3.91
N GLY A 21 -7.07 -3.78 -4.26
CA GLY A 21 -6.78 -2.75 -3.28
C GLY A 21 -5.53 -2.94 -2.45
N ILE A 22 -4.67 -3.89 -2.81
CA ILE A 22 -3.29 -3.96 -2.33
C ILE A 22 -2.37 -3.81 -3.54
N GLU A 23 -1.40 -2.91 -3.45
CA GLU A 23 -0.46 -2.61 -4.54
C GLU A 23 0.97 -2.56 -4.02
N LEU A 24 1.91 -3.19 -4.73
CA LEU A 24 3.33 -3.11 -4.41
C LEU A 24 3.92 -1.83 -5.00
N ILE A 25 4.34 -0.91 -4.14
CA ILE A 25 4.89 0.39 -4.56
C ILE A 25 6.40 0.33 -4.74
N LYS A 26 7.10 -0.27 -3.78
CA LYS A 26 8.56 -0.33 -3.79
C LYS A 26 9.06 -1.62 -3.17
N ALA A 27 10.01 -2.27 -3.81
CA ALA A 27 10.69 -3.47 -3.31
C ALA A 27 12.03 -3.64 -4.06
N ASP A 28 12.91 -2.65 -3.89
CA ASP A 28 14.22 -2.62 -4.54
C ASP A 28 15.17 -3.69 -3.98
N ASP A 29 14.95 -4.08 -2.72
CA ASP A 29 15.69 -5.13 -2.04
C ASP A 29 14.73 -6.12 -1.34
N LEU A 30 15.29 -7.18 -0.76
CA LEU A 30 14.52 -8.19 -0.01
C LEU A 30 14.32 -7.80 1.47
N ARG A 31 14.71 -6.60 1.88
CA ARG A 31 14.68 -6.18 3.27
C ARG A 31 13.55 -5.21 3.55
N THR A 32 13.23 -4.30 2.64
CA THR A 32 12.21 -3.26 2.87
C THR A 32 11.27 -3.14 1.68
N TRP A 33 9.98 -3.45 1.92
CA TRP A 33 8.94 -3.32 0.90
C TRP A 33 7.90 -2.29 1.34
N GLU A 34 7.43 -1.50 0.37
CA GLU A 34 6.35 -0.55 0.53
C GLU A 34 5.15 -1.02 -0.28
N LEU A 35 3.99 -1.10 0.38
CA LEU A 35 2.74 -1.50 -0.23
C LEU A 35 1.66 -0.47 0.08
N ASP A 36 0.79 -0.19 -0.88
CA ASP A 36 -0.42 0.59 -0.66
C ASP A 36 -1.60 -0.33 -0.39
N ILE A 37 -2.45 0.07 0.56
CA ILE A 37 -3.69 -0.62 0.90
C ILE A 37 -4.86 0.37 0.86
N ARG A 38 -5.96 -0.04 0.22
CA ARG A 38 -7.24 0.67 0.19
C ARG A 38 -8.35 -0.22 0.74
N VAL A 39 -9.26 0.38 1.51
CA VAL A 39 -10.49 -0.27 1.95
C VAL A 39 -11.46 -0.23 0.78
N LEU A 40 -11.90 -1.40 0.30
CA LEU A 40 -12.78 -1.50 -0.87
C LEU A 40 -14.26 -1.37 -0.52
N ASP A 41 -14.60 -1.66 0.72
CA ASP A 41 -15.97 -1.61 1.20
C ASP A 41 -16.40 -0.18 1.48
N ASN A 42 -17.71 0.01 1.61
CA ASN A 42 -18.32 1.32 1.86
C ASN A 42 -18.18 1.74 3.34
N ASN A 43 -17.01 1.54 3.94
CA ASN A 43 -16.70 2.01 5.28
C ASN A 43 -16.44 3.53 5.21
N PRO A 44 -17.31 4.37 5.83
CA PRO A 44 -17.19 5.82 5.71
C PRO A 44 -15.92 6.39 6.35
N ILE A 45 -15.28 5.67 7.28
CA ILE A 45 -14.07 6.13 7.98
C ILE A 45 -12.87 6.16 7.02
N TYR A 46 -12.83 5.23 6.08
CA TYR A 46 -11.67 4.99 5.20
C TYR A 46 -11.99 5.15 3.72
N ALA A 47 -13.17 5.67 3.39
CA ALA A 47 -13.62 5.84 2.02
C ALA A 47 -12.63 6.68 1.20
N ASN A 48 -12.23 6.14 0.04
CA ASN A 48 -11.29 6.77 -0.90
C ASN A 48 -9.90 7.09 -0.31
N GLN A 49 -9.53 6.50 0.83
CA GLN A 49 -8.20 6.65 1.40
C GLN A 49 -7.30 5.50 0.97
N ILE A 50 -6.03 5.85 0.72
CA ILE A 50 -4.97 4.89 0.48
C ILE A 50 -3.95 5.06 1.61
N TYR A 51 -3.52 3.95 2.18
CA TYR A 51 -2.55 3.91 3.26
C TYR A 51 -1.29 3.21 2.80
N ARG A 52 -0.12 3.69 3.23
CA ARG A 52 1.15 3.02 2.94
C ARG A 52 1.53 2.12 4.10
N LEU A 53 1.87 0.88 3.78
CA LEU A 53 2.51 -0.07 4.66
C LEU A 53 4.00 -0.17 4.31
N VAL A 54 4.83 -0.30 5.33
CA VAL A 54 6.24 -0.65 5.19
C VAL A 54 6.50 -1.95 5.92
N PHE A 55 6.99 -2.93 5.18
CA PHE A 55 7.46 -4.22 5.68
C PHE A 55 8.98 -4.19 5.79
N ILE A 56 9.51 -4.61 6.94
CA ILE A 56 10.94 -4.75 7.17
C ILE A 56 11.22 -6.18 7.60
N PHE A 57 11.94 -6.92 6.76
CA PHE A 57 12.23 -8.34 6.96
C PHE A 57 13.52 -8.54 7.75
N GLY A 58 13.42 -9.23 8.89
CA GLY A 58 14.57 -9.68 9.67
C GLY A 58 15.33 -10.82 9.00
N GLN A 59 16.56 -11.09 9.47
CA GLN A 59 17.37 -12.20 8.94
C GLN A 59 16.75 -13.58 9.21
N ASN A 60 15.92 -13.68 10.26
CA ASN A 60 15.26 -14.90 10.70
C ASN A 60 13.89 -15.10 10.03
N TYR A 61 13.46 -14.22 9.12
CA TYR A 61 12.22 -14.42 8.38
C TYR A 61 12.27 -15.73 7.56
N PRO A 62 11.21 -16.55 7.52
CA PRO A 62 9.85 -16.31 8.07
C PRO A 62 9.62 -16.86 9.49
N ILE A 63 10.66 -17.33 10.18
CA ILE A 63 10.53 -17.85 11.55
C ILE A 63 10.07 -16.73 12.48
N GLU A 64 10.67 -15.56 12.33
CA GLU A 64 10.23 -14.33 12.99
C GLU A 64 9.35 -13.49 12.05
N PRO A 65 8.35 -12.77 12.59
CA PRO A 65 7.55 -11.83 11.82
C PRO A 65 8.40 -10.69 11.24
N PRO A 66 7.98 -10.10 10.13
CA PRO A 66 8.51 -8.82 9.68
C PRO A 66 7.98 -7.69 10.57
N GLU A 67 8.72 -6.58 10.68
CA GLU A 67 8.14 -5.35 11.22
C GLU A 67 7.20 -4.77 10.16
N VAL A 68 5.94 -4.54 10.54
CA VAL A 68 4.93 -3.95 9.66
C VAL A 68 4.38 -2.69 10.31
N THR A 69 4.44 -1.57 9.59
CA THR A 69 3.98 -0.27 10.08
C THR A 69 3.26 0.49 8.99
N PHE A 70 2.28 1.30 9.37
CA PHE A 70 1.74 2.33 8.51
C PHE A 70 2.72 3.50 8.41
N PHE A 71 2.95 3.99 7.19
CA PHE A 71 3.89 5.08 6.94
C PHE A 71 3.15 6.31 6.42
N TYR A 72 3.42 7.46 7.05
CA TYR A 72 2.90 8.73 6.60
C TYR A 72 3.66 9.22 5.37
N VAL A 73 2.95 9.39 4.25
CA VAL A 73 3.46 10.06 3.05
C VAL A 73 2.81 11.44 2.95
N PRO A 74 3.58 12.53 3.02
CA PRO A 74 3.03 13.88 2.89
C PRO A 74 2.46 14.11 1.48
N PRO A 75 1.48 15.01 1.33
CA PRO A 75 0.96 15.36 0.00
C PRO A 75 2.09 15.96 -0.84
N ASN A 76 2.17 15.60 -2.12
CA ASN A 76 3.17 16.17 -3.02
C ASN A 76 2.81 17.63 -3.34
N PRO A 77 3.57 18.64 -2.88
CA PRO A 77 3.23 20.04 -3.11
C PRO A 77 3.30 20.45 -4.60
N ALA A 78 3.96 19.66 -5.46
CA ALA A 78 4.17 20.00 -6.86
C ALA A 78 2.94 19.74 -7.78
N GLN A 79 1.90 19.04 -7.31
CA GLN A 79 0.72 18.70 -8.12
C GLN A 79 -0.48 19.66 -7.90
N SER A 80 -0.37 20.60 -6.96
CA SER A 80 -1.44 21.56 -6.64
C SER A 80 -1.35 22.89 -7.40
N GLN A 81 -0.39 23.06 -8.32
CA GLN A 81 -0.34 24.24 -9.18
C GLN A 81 -1.34 24.09 -10.34
N PRO A 82 -2.31 25.01 -10.52
CA PRO A 82 -3.13 25.02 -11.71
C PRO A 82 -2.24 25.26 -12.92
N GLN A 83 -2.17 24.28 -13.83
CA GLN A 83 -1.56 24.49 -15.14
C GLN A 83 -2.28 25.66 -15.82
N PRO A 84 -1.56 26.66 -16.38
CA PRO A 84 -2.19 27.68 -17.21
C PRO A 84 -2.91 27.00 -18.37
N GLN A 85 -4.23 27.14 -18.43
CA GLN A 85 -5.06 26.63 -19.53
C GLN A 85 -4.49 27.17 -20.86
N ALA A 86 -3.92 26.28 -21.66
CA ALA A 86 -3.57 26.60 -23.04
C ALA A 86 -4.86 26.96 -23.78
N GLN A 87 -4.90 28.17 -24.32
CA GLN A 87 -6.03 28.72 -25.08
C GLN A 87 -6.40 27.82 -26.27
N PRO A 88 -7.70 27.67 -26.60
CA PRO A 88 -8.11 26.92 -27.78
C PRO A 88 -7.65 27.67 -29.04
N GLN A 89 -6.70 27.08 -29.77
CA GLN A 89 -6.28 27.55 -31.08
C GLN A 89 -7.40 27.27 -32.10
N THR A 90 -8.05 28.33 -32.58
CA THR A 90 -8.88 28.33 -33.80
C THR A 90 -8.05 27.88 -35.00
N GLN A 91 -8.43 26.76 -35.62
CA GLN A 91 -7.91 26.33 -36.94
C GLN A 91 -8.71 27.02 -38.06
N PRO A 92 -8.07 27.48 -39.14
CA PRO A 92 -8.77 27.92 -40.35
C PRO A 92 -9.12 26.72 -41.25
N GLU A 93 -10.37 26.72 -41.72
CA GLU A 93 -10.95 25.74 -42.66
C GLU A 93 -10.30 25.88 -44.05
N ILE A 94 -9.69 24.80 -44.55
CA ILE A 94 -9.07 24.73 -45.87
C ILE A 94 -10.10 24.25 -46.89
N ALA A 95 -10.34 25.09 -47.89
CA ALA A 95 -11.23 24.83 -49.00
C ALA A 95 -10.74 23.68 -49.91
N ALA A 96 -11.73 22.99 -50.48
CA ALA A 96 -11.63 21.89 -51.43
C ALA A 96 -10.69 22.15 -52.63
N HIS A 97 -10.19 21.08 -53.26
CA HIS A 97 -10.39 20.82 -54.70
C HIS A 97 -10.08 19.34 -55.05
N ASN A 98 -10.95 18.80 -55.90
CA ASN A 98 -11.01 17.44 -56.43
C ASN A 98 -9.82 17.02 -57.29
N SER A 99 -9.53 15.71 -57.36
CA SER A 99 -9.76 14.84 -58.54
C SER A 99 -9.02 13.52 -58.40
N GLU A 100 -9.71 12.38 -58.41
CA GLU A 100 -9.40 11.28 -59.32
C GLU A 100 -10.54 10.25 -59.34
N VAL A 101 -10.58 9.52 -60.44
CA VAL A 101 -11.77 8.95 -61.09
C VAL A 101 -11.70 7.41 -61.01
N ILE A 102 -12.86 6.79 -60.73
CA ILE A 102 -13.35 5.44 -61.09
C ILE A 102 -12.41 4.20 -61.06
N ASP A 103 -12.85 3.13 -60.39
CA ASP A 103 -13.01 1.82 -61.03
C ASP A 103 -14.07 0.95 -60.32
N LEU A 104 -14.83 0.19 -61.10
CA LEU A 104 -15.94 -0.70 -60.73
C LEU A 104 -15.45 -2.16 -60.77
N THR A 105 -15.72 -2.98 -59.75
CA THR A 105 -16.29 -4.35 -59.89
C THR A 105 -16.31 -5.15 -58.57
N ALA A 106 -17.47 -5.81 -58.36
CA ALA A 106 -17.86 -6.98 -57.54
C ALA A 106 -16.84 -7.76 -56.67
N ASP A 107 -17.21 -8.11 -55.41
CA ASP A 107 -17.60 -9.47 -54.93
C ASP A 107 -17.92 -9.45 -53.39
N ASP A 108 -18.51 -10.51 -52.83
CA ASP A 108 -19.34 -10.62 -51.58
C ASP A 108 -18.53 -10.66 -50.21
N PRO A 109 -19.08 -10.96 -48.99
CA PRO A 109 -18.90 -10.31 -47.67
C PRO A 109 -18.14 -11.26 -46.67
N PRO A 110 -18.17 -11.26 -45.29
CA PRO A 110 -18.96 -10.48 -44.30
C PRO A 110 -18.22 -10.01 -43.00
N ILE A 111 -18.95 -9.27 -42.15
CA ILE A 111 -18.89 -9.15 -40.67
C ILE A 111 -17.51 -8.91 -40.01
N SER A 112 -17.33 -7.71 -39.44
CA SER A 112 -16.35 -7.46 -38.37
C SER A 112 -17.04 -6.91 -37.12
N ILE A 113 -16.95 -7.71 -36.07
CA ILE A 113 -17.37 -7.45 -34.69
C ILE A 113 -16.59 -6.23 -34.15
N PRO A 114 -17.23 -5.22 -33.53
CA PRO A 114 -16.47 -4.26 -32.74
C PRO A 114 -16.14 -4.92 -31.38
N GLN A 115 -14.85 -5.10 -31.10
CA GLN A 115 -14.39 -5.36 -29.73
C GLN A 115 -14.61 -4.09 -28.88
N PRO A 116 -15.29 -4.15 -27.72
CA PRO A 116 -15.11 -3.13 -26.70
C PRO A 116 -13.93 -3.53 -25.83
N SER A 117 -12.75 -2.99 -26.13
CA SER A 117 -11.66 -2.88 -25.16
C SER A 117 -12.03 -1.82 -24.13
N SER A 118 -12.93 -2.18 -23.20
CA SER A 118 -13.20 -1.37 -22.02
C SER A 118 -12.04 -1.51 -21.04
N GLN A 119 -10.96 -0.78 -21.30
CA GLN A 119 -10.08 -0.32 -20.23
C GLN A 119 -10.81 0.84 -19.54
N THR A 120 -11.61 0.51 -18.52
CA THR A 120 -12.16 1.50 -17.60
C THR A 120 -11.01 2.04 -16.75
N GLN A 121 -10.31 3.05 -17.25
CA GLN A 121 -9.42 3.89 -16.47
C GLN A 121 -10.28 4.87 -15.66
N SER A 122 -10.59 4.54 -14.41
CA SER A 122 -10.95 5.56 -13.41
C SER A 122 -9.69 5.89 -12.61
N GLN A 123 -8.79 6.67 -13.22
CA GLN A 123 -7.68 7.30 -12.50
C GLN A 123 -8.21 8.53 -11.77
N GLY A 124 -8.58 8.35 -10.50
CA GLY A 124 -8.66 9.48 -9.57
C GLY A 124 -7.26 10.06 -9.40
N VAL A 125 -7.15 11.38 -9.46
CA VAL A 125 -5.90 12.13 -9.23
C VAL A 125 -5.47 11.90 -7.78
N ASP A 126 -4.60 10.92 -7.55
CA ASP A 126 -4.05 10.61 -6.23
C ASP A 126 -2.98 11.66 -5.89
N ASN A 127 -3.20 12.46 -4.84
CA ASN A 127 -2.29 13.54 -4.41
C ASN A 127 -0.99 13.02 -3.77
N GLY A 128 -0.71 11.71 -3.85
CA GLY A 128 0.43 11.05 -3.20
C GLY A 128 0.35 11.01 -1.68
N HIS A 129 -0.67 11.62 -1.07
CA HIS A 129 -0.86 11.67 0.37
C HIS A 129 -1.30 10.30 0.90
N ARG A 130 -0.60 9.79 1.92
CA ARG A 130 -0.93 8.55 2.63
C ARG A 130 -0.92 8.85 4.13
N PRO A 131 -2.06 9.16 4.76
CA PRO A 131 -2.10 9.37 6.20
C PRO A 131 -1.87 8.05 6.94
N ILE A 132 -1.69 8.12 8.27
CA ILE A 132 -1.76 6.91 9.12
C ILE A 132 -3.22 6.71 9.49
N PRO A 133 -3.83 5.53 9.25
CA PRO A 133 -5.22 5.28 9.60
C PRO A 133 -5.42 5.40 11.11
N ILE A 134 -6.53 6.03 11.51
CA ILE A 134 -6.96 6.06 12.91
C ILE A 134 -7.75 4.78 13.15
N HIS A 135 -7.28 3.97 14.10
CA HIS A 135 -7.86 2.66 14.39
C HIS A 135 -7.49 2.25 15.83
N PRO A 136 -8.34 1.50 16.55
CA PRO A 136 -8.07 1.06 17.92
C PRO A 136 -6.80 0.23 18.10
N HIS A 137 -6.25 -0.31 17.01
CA HIS A 137 -5.02 -1.12 16.97
C HIS A 137 -3.84 -0.45 16.24
N ILE A 138 -3.93 0.85 15.93
CA ILE A 138 -2.91 1.56 15.15
C ILE A 138 -2.50 2.85 15.88
N TYR A 139 -1.26 2.89 16.33
CA TYR A 139 -0.65 4.04 16.99
C TYR A 139 -0.37 5.18 16.02
N THR A 140 -0.21 6.39 16.55
CA THR A 140 0.05 7.62 15.78
C THR A 140 1.36 7.56 14.99
N ASN A 141 2.35 6.80 15.45
CA ASN A 141 3.60 6.54 14.72
C ASN A 141 3.48 5.41 13.68
N GLY A 142 2.28 4.83 13.51
CA GLY A 142 1.99 3.80 12.53
C GLY A 142 2.30 2.38 12.97
N ILE A 143 2.74 2.19 14.23
CA ILE A 143 2.87 0.85 14.81
C ILE A 143 1.50 0.20 14.95
N ILE A 144 1.45 -1.09 14.68
CA ILE A 144 0.24 -1.90 14.70
C ILE A 144 0.34 -2.84 15.92
N CYS A 145 -0.62 -2.79 16.83
CA CYS A 145 -0.75 -3.76 17.92
C CYS A 145 -1.75 -4.85 17.53
N LEU A 146 -1.24 -5.90 16.87
CA LEU A 146 -2.01 -7.07 16.49
C LEU A 146 -1.21 -8.34 16.78
N ASP A 147 -1.88 -9.34 17.36
CA ASP A 147 -1.27 -10.63 17.68
C ASP A 147 -0.71 -11.34 16.43
N LEU A 148 -1.34 -11.14 15.26
CA LEU A 148 -0.83 -11.64 13.97
C LEU A 148 0.63 -11.27 13.70
N LEU A 149 1.09 -10.11 14.19
CA LEU A 149 2.46 -9.62 14.04
C LEU A 149 3.30 -9.83 15.30
N GLY A 150 2.67 -10.29 16.38
CA GLY A 150 3.32 -10.66 17.63
C GLY A 150 3.99 -12.03 17.54
N THR A 151 4.85 -12.34 18.51
CA THR A 151 5.54 -13.64 18.58
C THR A 151 4.59 -14.79 18.88
N ALA A 152 3.44 -14.54 19.51
CA ALA A 152 2.43 -15.54 19.85
C ALA A 152 1.54 -15.91 18.64
N GLY A 153 1.01 -14.91 17.92
CA GLY A 153 0.13 -15.13 16.76
C GLY A 153 0.82 -15.28 15.41
N TRP A 154 2.12 -14.94 15.28
CA TRP A 154 2.85 -15.13 14.03
C TRP A 154 3.08 -16.61 13.71
N SER A 155 2.88 -16.97 12.44
CA SER A 155 3.23 -18.29 11.92
C SER A 155 4.07 -18.15 10.66
N PRO A 156 5.14 -18.95 10.47
CA PRO A 156 5.96 -18.92 9.26
C PRO A 156 5.21 -19.24 7.96
N VAL A 157 3.98 -19.75 8.06
CA VAL A 157 3.08 -19.94 6.90
C VAL A 157 2.57 -18.61 6.34
N GLN A 158 2.52 -17.55 7.17
CA GLN A 158 2.05 -16.23 6.76
C GLN A 158 2.99 -15.59 5.74
N SER A 159 2.41 -14.82 4.83
CA SER A 159 3.08 -14.14 3.73
C SER A 159 2.70 -12.67 3.70
N VAL A 160 3.43 -11.85 2.93
CA VAL A 160 3.10 -10.42 2.76
C VAL A 160 1.65 -10.25 2.28
N GLU A 161 1.20 -11.10 1.37
CA GLU A 161 -0.17 -11.09 0.86
C GLU A 161 -1.20 -11.35 1.96
N SER A 162 -1.03 -12.43 2.74
CA SER A 162 -1.98 -12.77 3.81
C SER A 162 -1.99 -11.74 4.93
N VAL A 163 -0.84 -11.14 5.26
CA VAL A 163 -0.77 -10.02 6.22
C VAL A 163 -1.53 -8.81 5.71
N CYS A 164 -1.34 -8.41 4.45
CA CYS A 164 -2.05 -7.28 3.87
C CYS A 164 -3.57 -7.53 3.83
N MET A 165 -4.01 -8.74 3.47
CA MET A 165 -5.43 -9.10 3.50
C MET A 165 -6.03 -9.01 4.91
N SER A 166 -5.30 -9.49 5.92
CA SER A 166 -5.74 -9.39 7.32
C SER A 166 -5.86 -7.93 7.78
N LEU A 167 -4.90 -7.07 7.41
CA LEU A 167 -4.95 -5.64 7.72
C LEU A 167 -6.08 -4.93 6.97
N GLN A 168 -6.35 -5.29 5.71
CA GLN A 168 -7.47 -4.76 4.94
C GLN A 168 -8.80 -5.11 5.61
N SER A 169 -8.96 -6.38 5.99
CA SER A 169 -10.15 -6.88 6.70
C SER A 169 -10.35 -6.19 8.05
N MET A 170 -9.26 -6.00 8.81
CA MET A 170 -9.28 -5.25 10.07
C MET A 170 -9.79 -3.82 9.86
N LEU A 171 -9.28 -3.11 8.85
CA LEU A 171 -9.75 -1.76 8.53
C LEU A 171 -11.20 -1.76 8.04
N THR A 172 -11.59 -2.68 7.16
CA THR A 172 -12.98 -2.83 6.70
C THR A 172 -13.95 -2.97 7.87
N GLY A 173 -13.62 -3.83 8.85
CA GLY A 173 -14.49 -4.13 9.99
C GLY A 173 -14.56 -3.05 11.06
N ASN A 174 -13.73 -2.01 10.98
CA ASN A 174 -13.68 -1.00 12.02
C ASN A 174 -14.85 -0.02 11.96
N THR A 175 -15.44 0.25 13.12
CA THR A 175 -16.55 1.20 13.29
C THR A 175 -16.17 2.41 14.16
N LYS A 176 -14.94 2.44 14.67
CA LYS A 176 -14.48 3.44 15.64
C LYS A 176 -13.33 4.28 15.12
N ASN A 177 -13.49 5.60 15.14
CA ASN A 177 -12.43 6.53 14.77
C ASN A 177 -11.59 6.94 16.00
N GLU A 178 -10.99 5.98 16.70
CA GLU A 178 -10.20 6.20 17.91
C GLU A 178 -8.81 5.55 17.82
N ARG A 179 -7.87 6.03 18.64
CA ARG A 179 -6.52 5.47 18.79
C ARG A 179 -6.48 4.45 19.94
N PRO A 180 -5.47 3.57 20.00
CA PRO A 180 -5.25 2.72 21.16
C PRO A 180 -5.13 3.54 22.45
N PRO A 181 -5.51 2.98 23.62
CA PRO A 181 -5.22 3.60 24.91
C PRO A 181 -3.69 3.79 25.07
N GLY A 182 -3.28 4.89 25.70
CA GLY A 182 -1.86 5.18 25.92
C GLY A 182 -1.07 5.57 24.66
N ASP A 183 -1.73 5.92 23.54
CA ASP A 183 -1.07 6.20 22.26
C ASP A 183 0.05 7.23 22.36
N LYS A 184 -0.16 8.32 23.11
CA LYS A 184 0.82 9.40 23.26
C LYS A 184 2.03 8.94 24.06
N GLU A 185 1.79 8.27 25.18
CA GLU A 185 2.80 7.73 26.08
C GLU A 185 3.64 6.66 25.37
N PHE A 186 2.97 5.77 24.64
CA PHE A 186 3.59 4.74 23.81
C PHE A 186 4.48 5.37 22.74
N CYS A 187 3.92 6.27 21.92
CA CYS A 187 4.66 6.92 20.84
C CYS A 187 5.85 7.74 21.37
N ALA A 188 5.75 8.36 22.55
CA ALA A 188 6.85 9.10 23.18
C ALA A 188 7.93 8.18 23.78
N SER A 189 7.53 7.00 24.26
CA SER A 189 8.48 5.99 24.76
C SER A 189 9.28 5.32 23.64
N MET A 190 8.69 5.32 22.45
CA MET A 190 9.31 4.90 21.23
C MET A 190 10.23 6.06 20.77
N GLY A 191 11.52 5.79 20.54
CA GLY A 191 12.47 6.75 19.95
C GLY A 191 12.15 7.25 18.51
N PRO A 192 13.12 7.71 17.71
CA PRO A 192 12.88 7.97 16.29
C PRO A 192 12.94 6.67 15.48
N ARG A 193 12.05 6.50 14.50
CA ARG A 193 12.14 5.43 13.49
C ARG A 193 13.40 5.64 12.64
N GLY A 194 14.31 4.67 12.63
CA GLY A 194 15.48 4.69 11.76
C GLY A 194 15.13 4.32 10.31
N LYS A 195 16.11 4.45 9.41
CA LYS A 195 16.01 3.98 8.02
C LYS A 195 15.64 2.49 7.91
N ASP A 196 16.06 1.72 8.91
CA ASP A 196 15.98 0.28 8.99
C ASP A 196 14.82 -0.18 9.89
N GLY A 197 13.87 0.72 10.18
CA GLY A 197 12.81 0.47 11.14
C GLY A 197 13.20 0.85 12.56
N TRP A 198 12.56 0.18 13.52
CA TRP A 198 12.86 0.39 14.94
C TRP A 198 14.00 -0.52 15.35
N SER A 199 15.20 -0.23 14.84
CA SER A 199 16.31 -1.18 14.92
C SER A 199 16.62 -1.58 16.36
N SER A 200 16.47 -2.87 16.61
CA SER A 200 17.15 -3.69 17.62
C SER A 200 18.67 -3.55 17.48
N SER A 201 19.25 -2.41 17.88
CA SER A 201 20.69 -2.32 18.12
C SER A 201 20.96 -2.35 19.61
N SER A 202 20.68 -3.49 20.24
CA SER A 202 21.31 -3.83 21.53
C SER A 202 22.62 -4.56 21.25
N LYS A 203 23.54 -3.91 20.52
CA LYS A 203 24.97 -4.10 20.80
C LYS A 203 25.31 -3.07 21.87
N GLY A 204 25.12 -3.48 23.12
CA GLY A 204 25.67 -2.84 24.32
C GLY A 204 25.35 -1.36 24.49
N GLY A 205 24.24 -1.04 25.15
CA GLY A 205 23.99 0.33 25.61
C GLY A 205 22.53 0.53 25.96
N TRP A 206 22.29 0.96 27.19
CA TRP A 206 20.97 1.25 27.75
C TRP A 206 20.10 2.08 26.78
N GLY A 207 18.90 1.60 26.42
CA GLY A 207 17.78 2.49 26.10
C GLY A 207 17.17 2.52 24.68
N ARG A 208 17.38 1.52 23.81
CA ARG A 208 16.61 1.43 22.53
C ARG A 208 15.86 0.09 22.47
N ARG A 209 14.57 0.10 22.86
CA ARG A 209 13.66 -1.05 22.64
C ARG A 209 13.40 -1.19 21.15
N GLY A 210 13.70 -2.35 20.56
CA GLY A 210 13.24 -2.66 19.20
C GLY A 210 11.73 -2.90 19.20
N LEU A 211 11.08 -2.81 18.04
CA LEU A 211 9.63 -3.08 17.95
C LEU A 211 9.27 -4.48 18.49
N LYS A 212 10.18 -5.43 18.31
CA LYS A 212 10.09 -6.79 18.85
C LYS A 212 10.14 -6.91 20.38
N ASP A 213 10.72 -5.92 21.07
CA ASP A 213 10.85 -5.91 22.53
C ASP A 213 9.72 -5.10 23.19
N VAL A 214 8.78 -4.62 22.38
CA VAL A 214 7.59 -3.92 22.82
C VAL A 214 6.57 -4.95 23.30
N ARG A 215 6.20 -4.85 24.57
CA ARG A 215 5.01 -5.51 25.12
C ARG A 215 3.83 -4.59 24.87
N PHE A 216 2.86 -5.04 24.09
CA PHE A 216 1.62 -4.30 23.88
C PHE A 216 0.67 -4.58 25.06
N ASP A 217 -0.27 -3.67 25.33
CA ASP A 217 -1.20 -3.83 26.46
C ASP A 217 -2.09 -5.09 26.36
N TYR A 218 -2.21 -5.69 25.17
CA TYR A 218 -2.91 -6.96 24.96
C TYR A 218 -2.05 -8.21 25.23
N ASP A 219 -0.73 -8.09 25.39
CA ASP A 219 0.16 -9.20 25.78
C ASP A 219 0.07 -9.52 27.30
N ASP A 220 -0.76 -8.78 28.04
CA ASP A 220 -1.06 -9.01 29.44
C ASP A 220 -2.24 -9.97 29.59
N ASP A 221 -1.92 -11.27 29.59
CA ASP A 221 -2.81 -12.38 29.96
C ASP A 221 -3.31 -12.23 31.41
N THR A 222 -4.23 -11.30 31.63
CA THR A 222 -5.18 -11.38 32.75
C THR A 222 -6.51 -11.95 32.25
N VAL A 223 -6.44 -13.20 31.80
CA VAL A 223 -7.52 -14.19 31.84
C VAL A 223 -6.95 -15.59 32.02
#